data_AF-A0A6L4Y6L4-F1
#
_entry.id   AF-A0A6L4Y6L4-F1
#
_cell.length_a   1.000
_cell.length_b   1.000
_cell.length_c   1.000
_cell.angle_alpha   90.00
_cell.angle_beta   90.00
_cell.angle_gamma   90.00
#
_symmetry.space_group_name_H-M   'P 1'
#
loop_
_entity.id
_entity.type
_entity.pdbx_description
1 polymer ?
#
loop_
_entity_poly.entity_id
_entity_poly.type
_entity_poly.pdbx_seq_one_letter_code
_entity_poly.pdbx_strand_id
1 'polypeptide(L)'
;YEDNTHPYHNTFLRYFNTIDEVIGEIAWRICPEDSLIILSDHGFERMKNTTYINYYLRKTGFLKLKKTSDASYDDIDKETRAFALEPNRIYINTSAKYPRGSIKEKDREAVIGDLIDVFNAMEVEGEKVINQVYRKEDIYKGPLLDRAPDLVLTSNTGFDLKARPQAETLTETTIFTGKHTRNDAFLVVKSPEACSVPEKPSVFDVFGILESLG
;
A
#
# COMPACT_ATOMS: atom_id res chain seq x y z
N TYR A 1 -1.48 17.83 11.85
CA TYR A 1 -0.99 18.25 13.17
C TYR A 1 0.40 18.87 13.12
N GLU A 2 1.28 18.47 12.20
CA GLU A 2 2.68 18.97 12.14
C GLU A 2 2.81 20.44 11.76
N ASP A 3 1.89 20.96 10.94
CA ASP A 3 1.87 22.37 10.53
C ASP A 3 0.89 23.14 11.41
N ASN A 4 1.41 23.98 12.30
CA ASN A 4 0.63 24.80 13.24
C ASN A 4 0.00 26.03 12.56
N THR A 5 0.40 26.36 11.34
CA THR A 5 -0.11 27.49 10.58
C THR A 5 -1.28 27.11 9.66
N HIS A 6 -1.51 25.81 9.46
CA HIS A 6 -2.57 25.32 8.59
C HIS A 6 -3.97 25.71 9.12
N PRO A 7 -4.90 26.19 8.26
CA PRO A 7 -6.23 26.64 8.69
C PRO A 7 -7.03 25.60 9.49
N TYR A 8 -6.79 24.32 9.24
CA TYR A 8 -7.45 23.21 9.93
C TYR A 8 -6.65 22.59 11.09
N HIS A 9 -5.50 23.15 11.47
CA HIS A 9 -4.65 22.60 12.53
C HIS A 9 -5.40 22.35 13.84
N ASN A 10 -6.04 23.40 14.38
CA ASN A 10 -6.80 23.31 15.64
C ASN A 10 -8.02 22.38 15.52
N THR A 11 -8.66 22.33 14.35
CA THR A 11 -9.80 21.43 14.11
C THR A 11 -9.35 19.97 14.09
N PHE A 12 -8.20 19.66 13.48
CA PHE A 12 -7.61 18.33 13.50
C PHE A 12 -7.26 17.89 14.93
N LEU A 13 -6.61 18.74 15.72
CA LEU A 13 -6.28 18.41 17.12
C LEU A 13 -7.54 18.20 17.97
N ARG A 14 -8.54 19.07 17.81
CA ARG A 14 -9.83 18.92 18.52
C ARG A 14 -10.51 17.60 18.20
N TYR A 15 -10.44 17.13 16.96
CA TYR A 15 -10.98 15.82 16.57
C TYR A 15 -10.33 14.68 17.36
N PHE A 16 -8.99 14.64 17.43
CA PHE A 16 -8.29 13.60 18.19
C PHE A 16 -8.48 13.73 19.70
N ASN A 17 -8.58 14.94 20.24
CA ASN A 17 -8.94 15.14 21.65
C ASN A 17 -10.36 14.63 21.94
N THR A 18 -11.31 14.80 21.01
CA THR A 18 -12.67 14.25 21.16
C THR A 18 -12.65 12.72 21.18
N ILE A 19 -11.80 12.09 20.35
CA ILE A 19 -11.60 10.64 20.38
C ILE A 19 -11.05 10.19 21.73
N ASP A 20 -10.03 10.90 22.25
CA ASP A 20 -9.43 10.61 23.55
C ASP A 20 -10.46 10.69 24.69
N GLU A 21 -11.29 11.75 24.70
CA GLU A 21 -12.39 11.89 25.66
C GLU A 21 -13.37 10.71 25.60
N VAL A 22 -13.77 10.27 24.39
CA VAL A 22 -14.65 9.11 24.21
C VAL A 22 -14.00 7.81 24.68
N ILE A 23 -12.70 7.60 24.41
CA ILE A 23 -11.95 6.45 24.91
C ILE A 23 -11.94 6.48 26.45
N GLY A 24 -11.71 7.65 27.05
CA GLY A 24 -11.78 7.84 28.50
C GLY A 24 -13.15 7.50 29.09
N GLU A 25 -14.23 7.93 28.44
CA GLU A 25 -15.60 7.57 28.86
C GLU A 25 -15.84 6.05 28.79
N ILE A 26 -15.42 5.39 27.72
CA ILE A 26 -15.54 3.92 27.59
C ILE A 26 -14.76 3.26 28.72
N ALA A 27 -13.50 3.65 28.92
CA ALA A 27 -12.62 3.10 29.93
C ALA A 27 -13.14 3.30 31.37
N TRP A 28 -13.94 4.35 31.62
CA TRP A 28 -14.58 4.61 32.91
C TRP A 28 -15.88 3.80 33.12
N ARG A 29 -16.61 3.48 32.05
CA ARG A 29 -17.89 2.74 32.14
C ARG A 29 -17.74 1.23 32.21
N ILE A 30 -16.66 0.67 31.69
CA ILE A 30 -16.40 -0.78 31.72
C ILE A 30 -16.14 -1.27 33.16
N CYS A 31 -16.52 -2.51 33.45
CA CYS A 31 -16.26 -3.17 34.72
C CYS A 31 -14.77 -3.54 34.85
N PRO A 32 -14.25 -3.72 36.09
CA PRO A 32 -12.88 -4.20 36.30
C PRO A 32 -12.57 -5.52 35.60
N GLU A 33 -13.58 -6.37 35.38
CA GLU A 33 -13.49 -7.68 34.75
C GLU A 33 -13.52 -7.61 33.21
N ASP A 34 -13.84 -6.45 32.62
CA ASP A 34 -13.90 -6.27 31.18
C ASP A 34 -12.52 -6.01 30.57
N SER A 35 -12.29 -6.57 29.38
CA SER A 35 -11.11 -6.26 28.57
C SER A 35 -11.41 -5.13 27.56
N LEU A 36 -10.44 -4.25 27.33
CA LEU A 36 -10.49 -3.19 26.33
C LEU A 36 -9.31 -3.34 25.37
N ILE A 37 -9.60 -3.46 24.07
CA ILE A 37 -8.62 -3.43 23.00
C ILE A 37 -8.84 -2.20 22.14
N ILE A 38 -7.77 -1.47 21.87
CA ILE A 38 -7.74 -0.37 20.91
C ILE A 38 -6.64 -0.68 19.91
N LEU A 39 -6.95 -0.63 18.62
CA LEU A 39 -5.98 -0.93 17.58
C LEU A 39 -6.17 -0.06 16.35
N SER A 40 -5.11 0.06 15.57
CA SER A 40 -5.14 0.56 14.21
C SER A 40 -4.64 -0.53 13.27
N ASP A 41 -5.31 -0.73 12.14
CA ASP A 41 -4.92 -1.72 11.12
C ASP A 41 -3.75 -1.25 10.25
N HIS A 42 -3.49 0.05 10.22
CA HIS A 42 -2.38 0.68 9.54
C HIS A 42 -1.92 1.96 10.26
N GLY A 43 -0.72 2.44 9.94
CA GLY A 43 -0.29 3.78 10.36
C GLY A 43 -0.68 4.85 9.34
N PHE A 44 -0.17 6.06 9.56
CA PHE A 44 -0.41 7.19 8.68
C PHE A 44 0.81 8.11 8.63
N GLU A 45 1.16 8.60 7.44
CA GLU A 45 2.25 9.58 7.28
C GLU A 45 1.86 10.71 6.33
N ARG A 46 2.63 11.79 6.38
CA ARG A 46 2.51 12.90 5.43
C ARG A 46 2.84 12.43 4.01
N MET A 47 1.99 12.79 3.06
CA MET A 47 2.19 12.58 1.64
C MET A 47 2.79 13.85 1.00
N LYS A 48 3.83 13.68 0.20
CA LYS A 48 4.41 14.72 -0.67
C LYS A 48 3.67 14.77 -2.00
N ASN A 49 3.50 13.61 -2.65
CA ASN A 49 2.82 13.50 -3.92
C ASN A 49 2.26 12.09 -4.16
N THR A 50 1.33 12.02 -5.11
CA THR A 50 0.91 10.78 -5.73
C THR A 50 1.82 10.49 -6.92
N THR A 51 2.32 9.26 -7.06
CA THR A 51 3.16 8.80 -8.17
C THR A 51 2.47 7.71 -8.99
N TYR A 52 2.42 7.90 -10.31
CA TYR A 52 1.66 7.06 -11.23
C TYR A 52 2.53 5.98 -11.89
N ILE A 53 2.35 4.73 -11.47
CA ILE A 53 3.15 3.59 -11.90
C ILE A 53 2.91 3.24 -13.37
N ASN A 54 1.67 3.27 -13.89
CA ASN A 54 1.46 3.00 -15.33
C ASN A 54 1.94 4.14 -16.22
N TYR A 55 2.07 5.37 -15.70
CA TYR A 55 2.81 6.40 -16.42
C TYR A 55 4.29 6.02 -16.52
N TYR A 56 4.91 5.63 -15.40
CA TYR A 56 6.33 5.25 -15.38
C TYR A 56 6.62 4.01 -16.25
N LEU A 57 5.77 2.99 -16.21
CA LEU A 57 5.88 1.80 -17.07
C LEU A 57 5.72 2.13 -18.56
N ARG A 58 4.88 3.11 -18.92
CA ARG A 58 4.81 3.61 -20.31
C ARG A 58 6.10 4.34 -20.70
N LYS A 59 6.58 5.23 -19.84
CA LYS A 59 7.82 5.98 -20.06
C LYS A 59 9.03 5.06 -20.26
N THR A 60 9.07 3.93 -19.56
CA THR A 60 10.15 2.93 -19.63
C THR A 60 9.89 1.81 -20.65
N GLY A 61 8.78 1.87 -21.39
CA GLY A 61 8.48 0.95 -22.49
C GLY A 61 7.90 -0.42 -22.10
N PHE A 62 7.56 -0.65 -20.83
CA PHE A 62 6.93 -1.89 -20.36
C PHE A 62 5.43 -1.93 -20.63
N LEU A 63 4.77 -0.78 -20.57
CA LEU A 63 3.35 -0.65 -20.84
C LEU A 63 3.13 0.11 -22.15
N LYS A 64 2.29 -0.43 -23.03
CA LYS A 64 1.81 0.25 -24.22
C LYS A 64 0.29 0.24 -24.22
N LEU A 65 -0.31 1.41 -24.44
CA LEU A 65 -1.75 1.55 -24.54
C LEU A 65 -2.10 1.98 -25.96
N LYS A 66 -3.21 1.45 -26.50
CA LYS A 66 -3.75 1.81 -27.83
C LYS A 66 -4.14 3.29 -27.92
N LYS A 67 -4.54 3.86 -26.79
CA LYS A 67 -4.80 5.27 -26.55
C LYS A 67 -4.34 5.64 -25.16
N THR A 68 -4.01 6.90 -24.93
CA THR A 68 -3.57 7.40 -23.61
C THR A 68 -4.63 8.25 -22.92
N SER A 69 -5.37 9.05 -23.68
CA SER A 69 -6.53 9.81 -23.17
C SER A 69 -7.68 8.87 -22.83
N ASP A 70 -8.23 9.01 -21.63
CA ASP A 70 -9.30 8.17 -21.07
C ASP A 70 -9.04 6.67 -21.25
N ALA A 71 -7.77 6.29 -21.10
CA ALA A 71 -7.34 4.91 -21.23
C ALA A 71 -7.79 4.07 -20.04
N SER A 72 -8.15 2.82 -20.33
CA SER A 72 -8.48 1.79 -19.36
C SER A 72 -7.56 0.58 -19.55
N TYR A 73 -7.76 -0.46 -18.74
CA TYR A 73 -7.01 -1.71 -18.92
C TYR A 73 -7.37 -2.44 -20.22
N ASP A 74 -8.55 -2.18 -20.81
CA ASP A 74 -8.94 -2.75 -22.10
C ASP A 74 -8.13 -2.17 -23.28
N ASP A 75 -7.47 -1.03 -23.05
CA ASP A 75 -6.60 -0.38 -24.02
C ASP A 75 -5.17 -0.92 -24.01
N ILE A 76 -4.84 -1.90 -23.15
CA ILE A 76 -3.54 -2.57 -23.15
C ILE A 76 -3.25 -3.15 -24.54
N ASP A 77 -2.12 -2.72 -25.10
CA ASP A 77 -1.64 -3.17 -26.41
C ASP A 77 -0.94 -4.53 -26.32
N LYS A 78 -0.92 -5.27 -27.43
CA LYS A 78 -0.27 -6.58 -27.57
C LYS A 78 1.25 -6.53 -27.37
N GLU A 79 1.86 -5.36 -27.40
CA GLU A 79 3.30 -5.16 -27.14
C GLU A 79 3.60 -4.89 -25.65
N THR A 80 2.58 -4.80 -24.80
CA THR A 80 2.75 -4.60 -23.35
C THR A 80 3.45 -5.79 -22.72
N ARG A 81 4.53 -5.53 -21.97
CA ARG A 81 5.29 -6.53 -21.21
C ARG A 81 4.79 -6.63 -19.77
N ALA A 82 4.41 -5.50 -19.16
CA ALA A 82 3.90 -5.45 -17.80
C ALA A 82 2.97 -4.25 -17.58
N PHE A 83 2.11 -4.36 -16.57
CA PHE A 83 1.19 -3.30 -16.16
C PHE A 83 0.96 -3.35 -14.65
N ALA A 84 0.52 -2.23 -14.06
CA ALA A 84 0.18 -2.14 -12.66
C ALA A 84 -1.34 -2.11 -12.45
N LEU A 85 -1.79 -2.73 -11.35
CA LEU A 85 -3.14 -2.56 -10.79
C LEU A 85 -3.04 -2.02 -9.37
N GLU A 86 -4.11 -1.35 -8.93
CA GLU A 86 -4.21 -0.84 -7.57
C GLU A 86 -4.31 -1.98 -6.54
N PRO A 87 -3.76 -1.81 -5.32
CA PRO A 87 -2.67 -0.89 -4.96
C PRO A 87 -1.31 -1.56 -5.21
N ASN A 88 -0.37 -0.87 -5.88
CA ASN A 88 1.06 -1.22 -5.95
C ASN A 88 1.40 -2.61 -6.52
N ARG A 89 0.51 -3.22 -7.28
CA ARG A 89 0.66 -4.60 -7.80
C ARG A 89 1.08 -4.58 -9.25
N ILE A 90 2.19 -5.25 -9.57
CA ILE A 90 2.71 -5.34 -10.93
C ILE A 90 2.43 -6.74 -11.47
N TYR A 91 1.94 -6.80 -12.71
CA TYR A 91 1.63 -8.01 -13.43
C TYR A 91 2.41 -8.05 -14.73
N ILE A 92 3.01 -9.20 -15.01
CA ILE A 92 3.65 -9.48 -16.28
C ILE A 92 2.57 -9.98 -17.22
N ASN A 93 2.50 -9.36 -18.39
CA ASN A 93 1.49 -9.64 -19.40
C ASN A 93 1.85 -10.94 -20.17
N THR A 94 1.80 -12.08 -19.48
CA THR A 94 2.10 -13.39 -20.07
C THR A 94 0.95 -13.89 -20.95
N SER A 95 1.31 -14.55 -22.05
CA SER A 95 0.39 -15.17 -23.01
C SER A 95 -0.48 -16.27 -22.40
N ALA A 96 -0.03 -16.89 -21.30
CA ALA A 96 -0.80 -17.89 -20.57
C ALA A 96 -1.90 -17.29 -19.68
N LYS A 97 -1.70 -16.07 -19.16
CA LYS A 97 -2.58 -15.45 -18.16
C LYS A 97 -3.49 -14.36 -18.74
N TYR A 98 -3.05 -13.69 -19.80
CA TYR A 98 -3.73 -12.50 -20.33
C TYR A 98 -4.07 -12.63 -21.82
N PRO A 99 -5.27 -12.19 -22.27
CA PRO A 99 -5.72 -12.34 -23.66
C PRO A 99 -4.80 -11.71 -24.71
N ARG A 100 -4.04 -10.67 -24.33
CA ARG A 100 -3.08 -9.96 -25.18
C ARG A 100 -1.66 -10.09 -24.63
N GLY A 101 -1.36 -11.21 -23.97
CA GLY A 101 -0.08 -11.46 -23.35
C GLY A 101 1.05 -11.56 -24.38
N SER A 102 2.04 -10.68 -24.26
CA SER A 102 3.19 -10.61 -25.16
C SER A 102 4.37 -11.48 -24.70
N ILE A 103 4.39 -11.80 -23.39
CA ILE A 103 5.50 -12.50 -22.76
C ILE A 103 5.22 -14.01 -22.76
N LYS A 104 6.22 -14.80 -23.18
CA LYS A 104 6.19 -16.26 -23.01
C LYS A 104 6.67 -16.61 -21.60
N GLU A 105 6.20 -17.72 -21.05
CA GLU A 105 6.52 -18.09 -19.67
C GLU A 105 8.04 -18.21 -19.44
N LYS A 106 8.77 -18.75 -20.41
CA LYS A 106 10.24 -18.85 -20.38
C LYS A 106 10.98 -17.49 -20.25
N ASP A 107 10.33 -16.39 -20.66
CA ASP A 107 10.91 -15.05 -20.67
C ASP A 107 10.45 -14.23 -19.44
N ARG A 108 9.55 -14.79 -18.61
CA ARG A 108 8.95 -14.11 -17.44
C ARG A 108 10.01 -13.64 -16.44
N GLU A 109 10.95 -14.50 -16.07
CA GLU A 109 11.98 -14.15 -15.07
C GLU A 109 12.92 -13.04 -15.54
N ALA A 110 13.24 -12.98 -16.83
CA ALA A 110 14.03 -11.88 -17.39
C ALA A 110 13.27 -10.54 -17.26
N VAL A 111 11.96 -10.53 -17.56
CA VAL A 111 11.11 -9.34 -17.39
C VAL A 111 11.01 -8.92 -15.92
N ILE A 112 10.98 -9.88 -14.98
CA ILE A 112 11.04 -9.58 -13.53
C ILE A 112 12.33 -8.83 -13.20
N GLY A 113 13.48 -9.33 -13.65
CA GLY A 113 14.78 -8.69 -13.43
C GLY A 113 14.80 -7.25 -13.94
N ASP A 114 14.40 -7.05 -15.20
CA ASP A 114 14.35 -5.71 -15.79
C ASP A 114 13.42 -4.75 -15.01
N LEU A 115 12.26 -5.24 -14.55
CA LEU A 115 11.32 -4.43 -13.76
C LEU A 115 11.89 -4.05 -12.40
N ILE A 116 12.58 -4.97 -11.71
CA ILE A 116 13.22 -4.68 -10.43
C ILE A 116 14.25 -3.57 -10.62
N ASP A 117 15.10 -3.65 -11.65
CA ASP A 117 16.10 -2.62 -11.94
C ASP A 117 15.44 -1.27 -12.24
N VAL A 118 14.40 -1.27 -13.07
CA VAL A 118 13.64 -0.05 -13.39
C VAL A 118 12.98 0.57 -12.17
N PHE A 119 12.38 -0.21 -11.29
CA PHE A 119 11.76 0.32 -10.06
C PHE A 119 12.80 0.80 -9.04
N ASN A 120 13.94 0.11 -8.90
CA ASN A 120 15.04 0.56 -8.04
C ASN A 120 15.69 1.85 -8.55
N ALA A 121 15.67 2.08 -9.86
CA ALA A 121 16.15 3.32 -10.49
C ALA A 121 15.12 4.48 -10.44
N MET A 122 13.90 4.24 -9.97
CA MET A 122 12.82 5.22 -10.01
C MET A 122 13.05 6.36 -9.01
N GLU A 123 13.16 7.59 -9.53
CA GLU A 123 13.37 8.81 -8.76
C GLU A 123 12.40 9.92 -9.17
N VAL A 124 12.00 10.73 -8.18
CA VAL A 124 11.26 11.98 -8.35
C VAL A 124 12.01 13.04 -7.57
N GLU A 125 12.40 14.12 -8.25
CA GLU A 125 13.14 15.24 -7.63
C GLU A 125 14.44 14.80 -6.89
N GLY A 126 15.08 13.74 -7.39
CA GLY A 126 16.31 13.18 -6.81
C GLY A 126 16.09 12.25 -5.61
N GLU A 127 14.85 12.04 -5.19
CA GLU A 127 14.50 11.09 -4.13
C GLU A 127 14.04 9.74 -4.72
N LYS A 128 14.52 8.63 -4.14
CA LYS A 128 14.07 7.28 -4.51
C LYS A 128 12.59 7.11 -4.18
N VAL A 129 11.80 6.74 -5.17
CA VAL A 129 10.34 6.54 -4.99
C VAL A 129 10.05 5.21 -4.32
N ILE A 130 10.74 4.15 -4.75
CA ILE A 130 10.50 2.77 -4.31
C ILE A 130 11.45 2.45 -3.17
N ASN A 131 10.90 2.01 -2.03
CA ASN A 131 11.65 1.50 -0.89
C ASN A 131 12.04 0.05 -1.14
N GLN A 132 11.06 -0.79 -1.48
CA GLN A 132 11.28 -2.21 -1.75
C GLN A 132 10.37 -2.75 -2.85
N VAL A 133 10.90 -3.72 -3.59
CA VAL A 133 10.22 -4.52 -4.60
C VAL A 133 10.17 -5.96 -4.10
N TYR A 134 8.99 -6.46 -3.77
CA TYR A 134 8.80 -7.83 -3.30
C TYR A 134 8.39 -8.72 -4.45
N ARG A 135 8.98 -9.92 -4.56
CA ARG A 135 8.43 -10.97 -5.42
C ARG A 135 7.29 -11.65 -4.69
N LYS A 136 6.34 -12.19 -5.45
CA LYS A 136 5.17 -12.86 -4.87
C LYS A 136 5.55 -14.06 -4.01
N GLU A 137 6.62 -14.77 -4.38
CA GLU A 137 7.11 -15.93 -3.64
C GLU A 137 7.68 -15.56 -2.26
N ASP A 138 8.07 -14.30 -2.07
CA ASP A 138 8.64 -13.80 -0.81
C ASP A 138 7.54 -13.51 0.23
N ILE A 139 6.36 -13.08 -0.23
CA ILE A 139 5.32 -12.48 0.63
C ILE A 139 3.96 -13.19 0.59
N TYR A 140 3.73 -14.08 -0.37
CA TYR A 140 2.50 -14.85 -0.48
C TYR A 140 2.77 -16.35 -0.40
N LYS A 141 1.82 -17.08 0.20
CA LYS A 141 1.84 -18.54 0.33
C LYS A 141 0.42 -19.09 0.12
N GLY A 142 0.33 -20.37 -0.22
CA GLY A 142 -0.94 -21.09 -0.32
C GLY A 142 -1.44 -21.32 -1.76
N PRO A 143 -2.62 -21.94 -1.91
CA PRO A 143 -3.08 -22.52 -3.18
C PRO A 143 -3.42 -21.52 -4.28
N LEU A 144 -3.43 -20.21 -3.97
CA LEU A 144 -3.78 -19.15 -4.91
C LEU A 144 -2.56 -18.33 -5.37
N LEU A 145 -1.33 -18.80 -5.13
CA LEU A 145 -0.09 -18.09 -5.48
C LEU A 145 0.00 -17.72 -6.98
N ASP A 146 -0.57 -18.53 -7.86
CA ASP A 146 -0.59 -18.25 -9.31
C ASP A 146 -1.46 -17.03 -9.68
N ARG A 147 -2.43 -16.69 -8.83
CA ARG A 147 -3.29 -15.51 -8.99
C ARG A 147 -2.67 -14.25 -8.42
N ALA A 148 -1.63 -14.37 -7.59
CA ALA A 148 -0.93 -13.23 -7.01
C ALA A 148 -0.33 -12.32 -8.12
N PRO A 149 -0.08 -11.03 -7.81
CA PRO A 149 0.76 -10.18 -8.66
C PRO A 149 2.16 -10.78 -8.80
N ASP A 150 2.91 -10.40 -9.82
CA ASP A 150 4.29 -10.87 -9.98
C ASP A 150 5.24 -10.11 -9.04
N LEU A 151 5.02 -8.80 -8.88
CA LEU A 151 5.74 -7.94 -7.93
C LEU A 151 4.77 -7.07 -7.12
N VAL A 152 5.17 -6.74 -5.88
CA VAL A 152 4.49 -5.78 -5.02
C VAL A 152 5.47 -4.68 -4.63
N LEU A 153 5.07 -3.43 -4.86
CA LEU A 153 5.90 -2.27 -4.55
C LEU A 153 5.54 -1.69 -3.18
N THR A 154 6.56 -1.25 -2.46
CA THR A 154 6.41 -0.34 -1.33
C THR A 154 7.19 0.94 -1.63
N SER A 155 6.57 2.08 -1.36
CA SER A 155 7.20 3.38 -1.57
C SER A 155 8.02 3.82 -0.36
N ASN A 156 8.96 4.74 -0.60
CA ASN A 156 9.55 5.56 0.45
C ASN A 156 8.54 6.58 1.00
N THR A 157 8.87 7.16 2.15
CA THR A 157 8.07 8.17 2.84
C THR A 157 7.64 9.29 1.90
N GLY A 158 6.36 9.64 1.96
CA GLY A 158 5.80 10.75 1.19
C GLY A 158 5.31 10.40 -0.21
N PHE A 159 5.63 9.23 -0.78
CA PHE A 159 5.15 8.83 -2.11
C PHE A 159 3.93 7.90 -2.02
N ASP A 160 2.78 8.31 -2.53
CA ASP A 160 1.59 7.44 -2.67
C ASP A 160 1.54 6.86 -4.08
N LEU A 161 1.67 5.55 -4.21
CA LEU A 161 1.71 4.91 -5.52
C LEU A 161 0.29 4.64 -6.01
N LYS A 162 0.02 4.99 -7.27
CA LYS A 162 -1.23 4.66 -7.97
C LYS A 162 -0.91 4.05 -9.31
N ALA A 163 -1.72 3.12 -9.76
CA ALA A 163 -1.62 2.51 -11.07
C ALA A 163 -2.02 3.49 -12.18
N ARG A 164 -3.24 4.06 -12.12
CA ARG A 164 -3.87 4.99 -13.10
C ARG A 164 -3.33 4.94 -14.55
N PRO A 165 -3.87 4.05 -15.41
CA PRO A 165 -3.43 3.91 -16.82
C PRO A 165 -3.41 5.21 -17.64
N GLN A 166 -4.36 6.11 -17.39
CA GLN A 166 -4.56 7.36 -18.12
C GLN A 166 -3.79 8.56 -17.57
N ALA A 167 -2.94 8.40 -16.55
CA ALA A 167 -2.17 9.50 -16.00
C ALA A 167 -1.30 10.19 -17.07
N GLU A 168 -1.20 11.51 -17.10
CA GLU A 168 -0.40 12.23 -18.12
C GLU A 168 0.95 12.73 -17.58
N THR A 169 1.10 12.71 -16.25
CA THR A 169 2.32 13.10 -15.54
C THR A 169 2.80 11.94 -14.66
N LEU A 170 4.08 11.98 -14.28
CA LEU A 170 4.63 11.00 -13.34
C LEU A 170 4.05 11.19 -11.94
N THR A 171 3.90 12.43 -11.51
CA THR A 171 3.42 12.80 -10.18
C THR A 171 2.33 13.85 -10.25
N GLU A 172 1.52 13.90 -9.20
CA GLU A 172 0.48 14.89 -8.98
C GLU A 172 0.39 15.22 -7.48
N THR A 173 0.27 16.51 -7.16
CA THR A 173 -0.11 16.96 -5.82
C THR A 173 -1.62 17.02 -5.76
N THR A 174 -2.23 16.16 -4.95
CA THR A 174 -3.69 16.11 -4.81
C THR A 174 -4.15 16.91 -3.59
N ILE A 175 -5.47 16.99 -3.38
CA ILE A 175 -6.04 17.57 -2.15
C ILE A 175 -5.69 16.77 -0.89
N PHE A 176 -5.30 15.50 -1.05
CA PHE A 176 -4.87 14.67 0.06
C PHE A 176 -3.42 15.00 0.41
N THR A 177 -3.14 15.12 1.71
CA THR A 177 -1.82 15.47 2.24
C THR A 177 -1.24 14.38 3.14
N GLY A 178 -1.90 13.23 3.22
CA GLY A 178 -1.45 12.07 3.98
C GLY A 178 -1.83 10.76 3.30
N LYS A 179 -1.12 9.69 3.66
CA LYS A 179 -1.31 8.34 3.13
C LYS A 179 -1.12 7.30 4.23
N HIS A 180 -1.68 6.12 4.00
CA HIS A 180 -1.47 4.97 4.88
C HIS A 180 -0.01 4.49 4.83
N THR A 181 0.50 4.09 5.98
CA THR A 181 1.78 3.37 6.14
C THR A 181 1.53 1.95 6.61
N ARG A 182 2.49 1.07 6.33
CA ARG A 182 2.50 -0.28 6.93
C ARG A 182 3.11 -0.28 8.33
N ASN A 183 3.95 0.71 8.62
CA ASN A 183 4.56 0.89 9.93
C ASN A 183 3.65 1.75 10.81
N ASP A 184 3.89 1.72 12.11
CA ASP A 184 3.27 2.61 13.10
C ASP A 184 1.75 2.42 13.29
N ALA A 185 1.23 1.26 12.85
CA ALA A 185 0.00 0.71 13.41
C ALA A 185 0.22 0.43 14.92
N PHE A 186 -0.83 0.54 15.73
CA PHE A 186 -0.72 0.35 17.17
C PHE A 186 -1.72 -0.69 17.67
N LEU A 187 -1.40 -1.27 18.82
CA LEU A 187 -2.26 -2.15 19.59
C LEU A 187 -2.09 -1.80 21.07
N VAL A 188 -3.20 -1.52 21.74
CA VAL A 188 -3.30 -1.29 23.17
C VAL A 188 -4.28 -2.31 23.73
N VAL A 189 -3.83 -3.09 24.70
CA VAL A 189 -4.64 -4.11 25.39
C VAL A 189 -4.65 -3.78 26.87
N LYS A 190 -5.84 -3.57 27.42
CA LYS A 190 -6.11 -3.50 28.86
C LYS A 190 -6.97 -4.72 29.22
N SER A 191 -6.46 -5.58 30.10
CA SER A 191 -7.18 -6.76 30.58
C SER A 191 -6.93 -6.95 32.08
N PRO A 192 -7.92 -7.43 32.86
CA PRO A 192 -7.72 -7.85 34.24
C PRO A 192 -6.82 -9.09 34.36
N GLU A 193 -6.80 -9.94 33.33
CA GLU A 193 -6.00 -11.16 33.29
C GLU A 193 -4.70 -10.96 32.52
N ALA A 194 -3.72 -11.82 32.77
CA ALA A 194 -2.47 -11.78 32.03
C ALA A 194 -2.72 -12.21 30.58
N CYS A 195 -2.59 -11.27 29.65
CA CYS A 195 -2.69 -11.52 28.21
C CYS A 195 -1.30 -11.56 27.58
N SER A 196 -1.07 -12.53 26.69
CA SER A 196 0.19 -12.65 25.95
C SER A 196 0.11 -11.90 24.63
N VAL A 197 0.70 -10.70 24.59
CA VAL A 197 0.91 -9.95 23.34
C VAL A 197 2.31 -10.27 22.81
N PRO A 198 2.47 -10.70 21.54
CA PRO A 198 3.79 -10.91 20.93
C PRO A 198 4.65 -9.65 20.97
N GLU A 199 5.97 -9.79 21.03
CA GLU A 199 6.91 -8.64 21.00
C GLU A 199 6.77 -7.81 19.71
N LYS A 200 6.38 -8.45 18.61
CA LYS A 200 6.10 -7.82 17.30
C LYS A 200 4.73 -8.27 16.81
N PRO A 201 3.64 -7.66 17.32
CA PRO A 201 2.29 -8.09 16.96
C PRO A 201 2.00 -7.71 15.51
N SER A 202 1.23 -8.56 14.85
CA SER A 202 0.64 -8.33 13.54
C SER A 202 -0.88 -8.35 13.64
N VAL A 203 -1.56 -7.84 12.61
CA VAL A 203 -3.04 -7.88 12.57
C VAL A 203 -3.60 -9.31 12.65
N PHE A 204 -2.83 -10.32 12.26
CA PHE A 204 -3.23 -11.73 12.36
C PHE A 204 -3.25 -12.24 13.81
N ASP A 205 -2.48 -11.62 14.70
CA ASP A 205 -2.40 -12.03 16.10
C ASP A 205 -3.61 -11.56 16.90
N VAL A 206 -4.36 -10.56 16.41
CA VAL A 206 -5.51 -9.97 17.11
C VAL A 206 -6.54 -11.02 17.51
N PHE A 207 -6.80 -12.01 16.65
CA PHE A 207 -7.75 -13.08 16.97
C PHE A 207 -7.25 -13.97 18.12
N GLY A 208 -5.98 -14.40 18.08
CA GLY A 208 -5.40 -15.20 19.16
C GLY A 208 -5.30 -14.42 20.48
N ILE A 209 -5.07 -13.12 20.40
CA ILE A 209 -5.10 -12.22 21.57
C ILE A 209 -6.52 -12.18 22.13
N LEU A 210 -7.55 -12.01 21.31
CA LEU A 210 -8.95 -12.04 21.73
C LEU A 210 -9.33 -13.37 22.40
N GLU A 211 -8.95 -14.52 21.81
CA GLU A 211 -9.21 -15.84 22.42
C GLU A 211 -8.48 -16.03 23.75
N SER A 212 -7.32 -15.40 23.94
CA SER A 212 -6.58 -15.47 25.20
C SER A 212 -7.18 -14.65 26.33
N LEU A 213 -8.14 -13.76 26.03
CA LEU A 213 -8.75 -12.85 27.00
C LEU A 213 -10.01 -13.39 27.68
N GLY A 214 -10.46 -14.60 27.32
CA GLY A 214 -11.63 -15.28 27.90
C GLY A 214 -12.82 -15.33 26.97
#